data_AF-A0AAW1JYS9-F1
#
_entry.id   AF-A0AAW1JYS9-F1
#
_cell.length_a   1.000
_cell.length_b   1.000
_cell.length_c   1.000
_cell.angle_alpha   90.00
_cell.angle_beta   90.00
_cell.angle_gamma   90.00
#
_symmetry.space_group_name_H-M   'P 1'
#
loop_
_entity.id
_entity.type
_entity.pdbx_description
1 polymer ?
#
loop_
_entity_poly.entity_id
_entity_poly.type
_entity_poly.pdbx_seq_one_letter_code
_entity_poly.pdbx_strand_id
1 'polypeptide(L)'
;MKLNISPLLIIIGIGFITLVTSVPSQQKLIVKDGDPSTGYWETKTQWKTYWVKNWIPKMIYVPIWKKIWSPVSIKQWVPLPRPPPGLKPQLPIQR
;
A
#
# COMPACT_ATOMS: atom_id res chain seq x y z
N MET A 1 12.53 43.71 11.10
CA MET A 1 12.16 42.61 12.01
C MET A 1 13.09 41.42 11.75
N LYS A 2 13.85 40.95 12.75
CA LYS A 2 14.69 39.75 12.62
C LYS A 2 13.85 38.54 13.01
N LEU A 3 13.61 37.63 12.06
CA LEU A 3 12.93 36.36 12.31
C LEU A 3 13.94 35.35 12.86
N ASN A 4 13.92 35.12 14.16
CA ASN A 4 14.72 34.09 14.81
C ASN A 4 13.99 32.75 14.70
N ILE A 5 14.13 32.07 13.57
CA ILE A 5 13.55 30.73 13.38
C ILE A 5 14.40 29.74 14.16
N SER A 6 13.79 29.10 15.17
CA SER A 6 14.44 28.09 15.99
C SER A 6 14.88 26.89 15.15
N PRO A 7 16.12 26.39 15.29
CA PRO A 7 16.62 25.24 14.53
C PRO A 7 15.75 23.98 14.75
N LEU A 8 15.05 23.89 15.87
CA LEU A 8 14.12 22.81 16.20
C LEU A 8 12.90 22.78 15.27
N LEU A 9 12.40 23.95 14.85
CA LEU A 9 11.26 24.05 13.92
C LEU A 9 11.65 23.61 12.51
N ILE A 10 12.90 23.84 12.11
CA ILE A 10 13.43 23.41 10.81
C ILE A 10 13.50 21.87 10.76
N ILE A 11 13.98 21.23 11.83
CA ILE A 11 14.09 19.76 11.90
C ILE A 11 12.70 19.11 11.87
N ILE A 12 11.73 19.66 12.61
CA ILE A 12 10.33 19.17 12.59
C ILE A 12 9.73 19.33 11.20
N GLY A 13 9.96 20.48 10.55
CA GLY A 13 9.49 20.72 9.18
C GLY A 13 10.08 19.74 8.16
N ILE A 14 11.39 19.48 8.21
CA ILE A 14 12.06 18.53 7.32
C ILE A 14 11.55 17.10 7.54
N GLY A 15 11.35 16.68 8.80
CA GLY A 15 10.80 15.36 9.12
C GLY A 15 9.37 15.15 8.60
N PHE A 16 8.56 16.21 8.55
CA PHE A 16 7.21 16.13 7.99
C PHE A 16 7.23 16.03 6.46
N ILE A 17 8.15 16.73 5.79
CA ILE A 17 8.28 16.71 4.33
C ILE A 17 8.73 15.31 3.84
N THR A 18 9.66 14.66 4.52
CA THR A 18 10.14 13.32 4.13
C THR A 18 9.12 12.21 4.35
N LEU A 19 8.20 12.36 5.32
CA LEU A 19 7.15 11.37 5.56
C LEU A 19 6.08 11.36 4.44
N VAL A 20 5.82 12.53 3.84
CA VAL A 20 4.78 12.69 2.81
C VAL A 20 5.24 12.18 1.43
N THR A 21 6.54 12.10 1.16
CA THR A 21 7.08 11.70 -0.16
C THR A 21 7.30 10.19 -0.33
N SER A 22 6.76 9.34 0.56
CA SER A 22 6.78 7.90 0.35
C SER A 22 5.87 7.51 -0.83
N VAL A 23 6.40 7.60 -2.04
CA VAL A 23 5.72 7.16 -3.26
C VAL A 23 5.68 5.63 -3.23
N PRO A 24 4.49 4.99 -3.28
CA PRO A 24 4.39 3.55 -3.34
C PRO A 24 4.98 3.06 -4.67
N SER A 25 6.01 2.21 -4.59
CA SER A 25 6.66 1.61 -5.75
C SER A 25 5.65 0.80 -6.57
N GLN A 26 5.33 1.30 -7.78
CA GLN A 26 4.49 0.60 -8.74
C GLN A 26 5.40 -0.32 -9.58
N GLN A 27 5.25 -1.63 -9.42
CA GLN A 27 5.96 -2.60 -10.26
C GLN A 27 5.34 -2.59 -11.67
N LYS A 28 6.10 -2.13 -12.66
CA LYS A 28 5.71 -2.18 -14.08
C LYS A 28 5.93 -3.59 -14.62
N LEU A 29 4.85 -4.36 -14.78
CA LEU A 29 4.91 -5.69 -15.40
C LEU A 29 4.96 -5.56 -16.93
N ILE A 30 5.95 -6.21 -17.55
CA ILE A 30 6.03 -6.38 -19.01
C ILE A 30 5.26 -7.67 -19.35
N VAL A 31 4.12 -7.53 -20.00
CA VAL A 31 3.25 -8.66 -20.38
C VAL A 31 3.67 -9.16 -21.77
N LYS A 32 3.87 -10.47 -21.91
CA LYS A 32 3.87 -11.15 -23.21
C LYS A 32 2.44 -11.59 -23.53
N ASP A 33 2.00 -11.40 -24.77
CA ASP A 33 0.68 -11.85 -25.25
C ASP A 33 0.51 -13.34 -24.95
N GLY A 34 -0.41 -13.70 -24.05
CA GLY A 34 -0.60 -15.09 -23.66
C GLY A 34 -1.73 -15.30 -22.67
N ASP A 35 -2.83 -15.85 -23.20
CA ASP A 35 -3.94 -16.54 -22.53
C ASP A 35 -4.83 -15.69 -21.57
N PRO A 36 -6.16 -15.58 -21.78
CA PRO A 36 -7.09 -14.89 -20.87
C PRO A 36 -7.22 -15.56 -19.48
N SER A 37 -6.61 -16.74 -19.31
CA SER A 37 -6.45 -17.44 -18.03
C SER A 37 -5.29 -16.88 -17.18
N THR A 38 -4.42 -16.05 -17.77
CA THR A 38 -3.24 -15.49 -17.11
C THR A 38 -3.61 -14.25 -16.29
N GLY A 39 -3.18 -14.24 -15.04
CA GLY A 39 -3.35 -13.13 -14.10
C GLY A 39 -2.17 -13.04 -13.14
N TYR A 40 -2.22 -12.07 -12.23
CA TYR A 40 -1.19 -11.91 -11.20
C TYR A 40 -1.81 -11.75 -9.81
N TRP A 41 -1.07 -12.20 -8.80
CA TRP A 41 -1.40 -11.94 -7.42
C TRP A 41 -0.95 -10.53 -7.04
N GLU A 42 -1.90 -9.68 -6.68
CA GLU A 42 -1.65 -8.33 -6.18
C GLU A 42 -1.88 -8.32 -4.67
N THR A 43 -0.96 -7.71 -3.91
CA THR A 43 -1.16 -7.48 -2.47
C THR A 43 -1.54 -6.02 -2.25
N LYS A 44 -2.75 -5.78 -1.73
CA LYS A 44 -3.23 -4.45 -1.35
C LYS A 44 -3.26 -4.31 0.16
N THR A 45 -2.72 -3.21 0.65
CA THR A 45 -2.86 -2.82 2.06
C THR A 45 -4.12 -1.98 2.22
N GLN A 46 -5.07 -2.48 2.99
CA GLN A 46 -6.28 -1.75 3.36
C GLN A 46 -6.29 -1.53 4.86
N TRP A 47 -6.76 -0.38 5.30
CA TRP A 47 -6.94 -0.13 6.72
C TRP A 47 -8.35 -0.54 7.16
N LYS A 48 -8.43 -1.34 8.22
CA LYS A 48 -9.70 -1.82 8.76
C LYS A 48 -9.78 -1.56 10.26
N THR A 49 -11.01 -1.43 10.75
CA THR A 49 -11.28 -1.26 12.18
C THR A 49 -11.69 -2.58 12.80
N TYR A 50 -11.14 -2.88 13.98
CA TYR A 50 -11.49 -4.08 14.73
C TYR A 50 -11.51 -3.77 16.22
N TRP A 51 -12.31 -4.53 16.96
CA TRP A 51 -12.38 -4.46 18.40
C TRP A 51 -11.39 -5.45 19.00
N VAL A 52 -10.47 -4.96 19.83
CA VAL A 52 -9.49 -5.78 20.55
C VAL A 52 -9.79 -5.76 22.03
N LYS A 53 -9.80 -6.95 22.63
CA LYS A 53 -9.87 -7.12 24.07
C LYS A 53 -8.48 -6.94 24.66
N ASN A 54 -8.31 -5.88 25.46
CA ASN A 54 -7.09 -5.62 26.21
C ASN A 54 -7.34 -5.87 27.69
N TRP A 55 -6.32 -6.38 28.39
CA TRP A 55 -6.34 -6.57 29.84
C TRP A 55 -5.50 -5.49 30.48
N ILE A 56 -6.12 -4.66 31.33
CA ILE A 56 -5.39 -3.61 32.05
C ILE A 56 -5.11 -4.10 33.47
N PRO A 57 -3.86 -4.05 33.94
CA PRO A 57 -3.54 -4.37 35.33
C PRO A 57 -4.16 -3.32 36.25
N LYS A 58 -4.97 -3.80 37.20
CA LYS A 58 -5.47 -3.05 38.37
C LYS A 58 -5.31 -3.97 39.58
N MET A 59 -6.13 -3.79 40.62
CA MET A 59 -6.21 -4.75 41.74
C MET A 59 -6.64 -6.15 41.27
N ILE A 60 -7.48 -6.22 40.22
CA ILE A 60 -7.83 -7.43 39.48
C ILE A 60 -7.80 -7.04 37.98
N TYR A 61 -7.33 -7.92 37.10
CA TYR A 61 -7.28 -7.64 35.66
C TYR A 61 -8.68 -7.37 35.08
N VAL A 62 -8.85 -6.20 34.46
CA VAL A 62 -10.14 -5.80 33.87
C VAL A 62 -10.05 -5.90 32.34
N PRO A 63 -11.00 -6.61 31.69
CA PRO A 63 -11.07 -6.65 30.24
C PRO A 63 -11.71 -5.35 29.69
N ILE A 64 -11.05 -4.71 28.74
CA ILE A 64 -11.54 -3.50 28.07
C ILE A 64 -11.48 -3.71 26.57
N TRP A 65 -12.59 -3.39 25.90
CA TRP A 65 -12.68 -3.40 24.44
C TRP A 65 -12.24 -2.06 23.89
N LYS A 66 -11.23 -2.07 23.01
CA LYS A 66 -10.76 -0.87 22.30
C LYS A 66 -10.93 -1.06 20.80
N LYS A 67 -11.44 -0.04 20.12
CA LYS A 67 -11.50 0.00 18.66
C LYS A 67 -10.15 0.49 18.11
N ILE A 68 -9.51 -0.31 17.27
CA ILE A 68 -8.18 -0.03 16.71
C ILE A 68 -8.28 -0.01 15.18
N TRP A 69 -7.53 0.89 14.55
CA TRP A 69 -7.26 0.91 13.11
C TRP A 69 -5.93 0.22 12.86
N SER A 70 -5.90 -0.83 12.02
CA SER A 70 -4.64 -1.45 11.59
C SER A 70 -4.60 -1.72 10.09
N PRO A 71 -3.40 -1.76 9.50
CA PRO A 71 -3.24 -2.18 8.12
C PRO A 71 -3.44 -3.69 8.00
N VAL A 72 -4.21 -4.10 7.00
CA VAL A 72 -4.47 -5.49 6.64
C VAL A 72 -4.01 -5.70 5.20
N SER A 73 -3.12 -6.67 5.00
CA SER A 73 -2.68 -7.08 3.67
C SER A 73 -3.66 -8.08 3.07
N ILE A 74 -4.28 -7.72 1.95
CA ILE A 74 -5.23 -8.54 1.22
C ILE A 74 -4.57 -8.94 -0.10
N LYS A 75 -4.46 -10.24 -0.35
CA LYS A 75 -4.02 -10.78 -1.65
C LYS A 75 -5.23 -10.96 -2.54
N GLN A 76 -5.26 -10.29 -3.68
CA GLN A 76 -6.30 -10.41 -4.69
C GLN A 76 -5.72 -10.91 -6.01
N TRP A 77 -6.43 -11.82 -6.68
CA TRP A 77 -6.10 -12.22 -8.04
C TRP A 77 -6.63 -11.17 -9.02
N VAL A 78 -5.76 -10.64 -9.89
CA VAL A 78 -6.12 -9.66 -10.89
C VAL A 78 -5.89 -10.26 -12.28
N PRO A 79 -6.94 -10.35 -13.13
CA PRO A 79 -6.77 -10.82 -14.50
C PRO A 79 -5.99 -9.78 -15.32
N LEU A 80 -5.21 -10.25 -16.29
CA LEU A 80 -4.52 -9.33 -17.20
C LEU A 80 -5.52 -8.50 -18.01
N PRO A 81 -5.24 -7.20 -18.24
CA PRO A 81 -6.08 -6.40 -19.12
C PRO A 81 -6.02 -6.97 -20.53
N ARG A 82 -7.19 -7.06 -21.19
CA ARG A 82 -7.23 -7.43 -22.60
C ARG A 82 -6.49 -6.37 -23.42
N PRO A 83 -5.74 -6.77 -24.47
CA PRO A 83 -5.07 -5.82 -25.33
C PRO A 83 -6.09 -4.86 -25.96
N PRO A 84 -5.70 -3.58 -26.19
CA PRO A 84 -6.53 -2.62 -26.89
C PRO A 84 -7.06 -3.17 -28.24
N PRO A 85 -8.32 -2.88 -28.61
CA PRO A 85 -8.85 -3.26 -29.91
C PRO A 85 -8.00 -2.64 -31.03
N GLY A 86 -7.38 -3.46 -31.89
CA GLY A 86 -6.60 -3.01 -33.05
C GLY A 86 -5.11 -3.36 -33.02
N LEU A 87 -4.58 -3.86 -31.91
CA LEU A 87 -3.22 -4.43 -31.86
C LEU A 87 -3.26 -5.86 -32.42
N LYS A 88 -2.74 -6.05 -33.63
CA LYS A 88 -2.52 -7.39 -34.19
C LYS A 88 -1.33 -8.04 -33.46
N PRO A 89 -1.42 -9.30 -33.02
CA PRO A 89 -0.27 -10.01 -32.46
C PRO A 89 0.85 -10.03 -33.50
N GLN A 90 2.04 -9.52 -33.14
CA GLN A 90 3.21 -9.74 -33.96
C GLN A 90 3.56 -11.22 -33.84
N LEU A 91 3.31 -11.99 -34.91
CA LEU A 91 3.72 -13.38 -35.00
C LEU A 91 5.24 -13.46 -34.74
N PRO A 92 5.71 -14.39 -33.90
CA PRO A 92 7.14 -14.54 -33.68
C PRO A 92 7.80 -14.90 -35.02
N ILE A 93 8.81 -14.13 -35.41
CA ILE A 93 9.66 -14.42 -36.56
C ILE A 93 10.29 -15.80 -36.29
N GLN A 94 9.85 -16.81 -37.03
CA GLN A 94 10.50 -18.11 -37.11
C GLN A 94 11.86 -17.87 -37.77
N ARG A 95 12.95 -18.01 -37.01
CA ARG A 95 14.31 -18.08 -37.54
C ARG A 95 14.69 -19.53 -37.78
#